data_AF-A0A9W5WVC8-F1
#
_entry.id   AF-A0A9W5WVC8-F1
#
_cell.length_a   1.000
_cell.length_b   1.000
_cell.length_c   1.000
_cell.angle_alpha   90.00
_cell.angle_beta   90.00
_cell.angle_gamma   90.00
#
_symmetry.space_group_name_H-M   'P 1'
#
loop_
_entity.id
_entity.type
_entity.pdbx_description
1 polymer ?
#
loop_
_entity_poly.entity_id
_entity_poly.type
_entity_poly.pdbx_seq_one_letter_code
_entity_poly.pdbx_strand_id
1 'polypeptide(L)'
;MGGHTMIHTGTDDLSNKLRQHAVYLVEQCDILSCCGILYGMDKLKLCDDHMLGMYKSQVINTMGCATQAYPLVVLLKLYSNHGDGPVARLLLQELVKQFDDISPQGLVVVALAALRLQRETVHQEVELVPILLQTSKRLGDMDLKSLVQLYSGLSRSTRNSSTDGLLDDIAEVLIQKIDGLTLQQAAVVLSTVAIRWKGGSHNTNFVTDNHANSSSTSTSTNMGKHSISSSSTGNNPIIIGEMGASVDIHSTIATKTGPAHSATNGDRDITAGHANSHHLVRAIVKALENRTLSAKPQQMLYLLSALLRLELKQSRLVTQVAQEVMQVEELSVSDVANLVYLTGKWKLEQVSTKWLFVQVNRILEQAANRDDPQHNTDNGSLLREMATIAYGLVLLNQGSGKGHLDGTPYIQRCVNVAQDIINNTGNYDPKAIEMIQQAVNSIK
;
A
#
# COMPACT_ATOMS: atom_id res chain seq x y z
N MET A 1 -5.32 1.36 -51.62
CA MET A 1 -4.32 0.54 -50.91
C MET A 1 -3.24 1.48 -50.39
N GLY A 2 -3.37 1.94 -49.14
CA GLY A 2 -2.38 2.79 -48.48
C GLY A 2 -2.16 2.22 -47.08
N GLY A 3 -1.02 1.55 -46.89
CA GLY A 3 -0.63 0.99 -45.60
C GLY A 3 -0.03 2.08 -44.72
N HIS A 4 -0.68 2.37 -43.61
CA HIS A 4 -0.09 3.11 -42.50
C HIS A 4 0.76 2.15 -41.67
N THR A 5 2.06 2.08 -41.96
CA THR A 5 3.05 1.51 -41.06
C THR A 5 3.28 2.51 -39.92
N MET A 6 2.76 2.20 -38.73
CA MET A 6 3.03 2.99 -37.53
C MET A 6 4.52 2.96 -37.17
N ILE A 7 5.07 4.14 -36.96
CA ILE A 7 6.44 4.39 -36.49
C ILE A 7 6.46 4.11 -34.98
N HIS A 8 6.80 2.88 -34.57
CA HIS A 8 7.04 2.52 -33.16
C HIS A 8 8.51 2.20 -32.85
N THR A 9 9.44 2.39 -33.80
CA THR A 9 10.82 1.89 -33.71
C THR A 9 11.82 2.77 -32.95
N GLY A 10 11.47 4.02 -32.60
CA GLY A 10 12.43 4.99 -32.05
C GLY A 10 12.80 4.80 -30.57
N THR A 11 11.84 4.42 -29.73
CA THR A 11 12.04 4.30 -28.27
C THR A 11 12.73 2.99 -27.88
N ASP A 12 12.43 1.91 -28.60
CA ASP A 12 13.02 0.59 -28.35
C ASP A 12 14.48 0.55 -28.81
N ASP A 13 14.79 1.24 -29.91
CA ASP A 13 16.16 1.40 -30.41
C ASP A 13 17.04 2.18 -29.43
N LEU A 14 16.54 3.28 -28.87
CA LEU A 14 17.29 4.04 -27.85
C LEU A 14 17.51 3.24 -26.56
N SER A 15 16.48 2.53 -26.09
CA SER A 15 16.56 1.70 -24.88
C SER A 15 17.60 0.59 -25.05
N ASN A 16 17.62 -0.07 -26.21
CA ASN A 16 18.61 -1.10 -26.53
C ASN A 16 20.03 -0.53 -26.62
N LYS A 17 20.20 0.63 -27.27
CA LYS A 17 21.50 1.33 -27.34
C LYS A 17 22.03 1.71 -25.95
N LEU A 18 21.18 2.23 -25.08
CA LEU A 18 21.55 2.56 -23.69
C LEU A 18 22.00 1.32 -22.92
N ARG A 19 21.26 0.21 -23.04
CA ARG A 19 21.62 -1.06 -22.40
C ARG A 19 22.96 -1.60 -22.91
N GLN A 20 23.18 -1.61 -24.22
CA GLN A 20 24.44 -2.06 -24.82
C GLN A 20 25.62 -1.19 -24.37
N HIS A 21 25.42 0.13 -24.32
CA HIS A 21 26.45 1.05 -23.86
C HIS A 21 26.78 0.86 -22.37
N ALA A 22 25.78 0.68 -21.52
CA ALA A 22 25.98 0.36 -20.10
C ALA A 22 26.82 -0.92 -19.94
N VAL A 23 26.46 -2.00 -20.65
CA VAL A 23 27.22 -3.26 -20.60
C VAL A 23 28.67 -3.10 -21.05
N TYR A 24 28.92 -2.29 -22.09
CA TYR A 24 30.29 -2.02 -22.57
C TYR A 24 31.17 -1.33 -21.52
N LEU A 25 30.59 -0.54 -20.62
CA LEU A 25 31.33 0.23 -19.61
C LEU A 25 31.65 -0.55 -18.33
N VAL A 26 31.10 -1.75 -18.13
CA VAL A 26 31.16 -2.48 -16.85
C VAL A 26 32.57 -2.57 -16.28
N GLU A 27 33.55 -3.04 -17.07
CA GLU A 27 34.93 -3.28 -16.60
C GLU A 27 35.68 -1.99 -16.25
N GLN A 28 35.20 -0.84 -16.76
CA GLN A 28 35.81 0.48 -16.56
C GLN A 28 35.16 1.25 -15.41
N CYS A 29 34.04 0.75 -14.86
CA CYS A 29 33.27 1.45 -13.84
C CYS A 29 33.91 1.31 -12.46
N ASP A 30 34.14 2.41 -11.78
CA ASP A 30 34.31 2.39 -10.33
C ASP A 30 32.97 2.18 -9.61
N ILE A 31 32.99 2.09 -8.28
CA ILE A 31 31.78 1.83 -7.49
C ILE A 31 30.72 2.95 -7.66
N LEU A 32 31.15 4.20 -7.81
CA LEU A 32 30.26 5.34 -8.02
C LEU A 32 29.59 5.27 -9.40
N SER A 33 30.34 4.90 -10.43
CA SER A 33 29.85 4.71 -11.80
C SER A 33 28.89 3.53 -11.88
N CYS A 34 29.22 2.39 -11.24
CA CYS A 34 28.31 1.25 -11.09
C CYS A 34 26.98 1.69 -10.47
N CYS A 35 27.04 2.42 -9.36
CA CYS A 35 25.85 2.98 -8.70
C CYS A 35 25.05 3.89 -9.64
N GLY A 36 25.70 4.87 -10.29
CA GLY A 36 25.03 5.83 -11.16
C GLY A 36 24.34 5.18 -12.35
N ILE A 37 25.02 4.26 -13.04
CA ILE A 37 24.48 3.56 -14.21
C ILE A 37 23.32 2.66 -13.79
N LEU A 38 23.51 1.77 -12.81
CA LEU A 38 22.46 0.84 -12.39
C LEU A 38 21.23 1.57 -11.86
N TYR A 39 21.43 2.64 -11.08
CA TYR A 39 20.32 3.46 -10.60
C TYR A 39 19.57 4.15 -11.75
N GLY A 40 20.31 4.73 -12.71
CA GLY A 40 19.71 5.34 -13.90
C GLY A 40 18.89 4.35 -14.71
N MET A 41 19.43 3.15 -14.95
CA MET A 41 18.75 2.08 -15.67
C MET A 41 17.50 1.59 -14.92
N ASP A 42 17.55 1.46 -13.60
CA ASP A 42 16.39 1.10 -12.77
C ASP A 42 15.29 2.16 -12.87
N LYS A 43 15.65 3.45 -12.84
CA LYS A 43 14.69 4.56 -13.03
C LYS A 43 14.03 4.58 -14.39
N LEU A 44 14.75 4.14 -15.42
CA LEU A 44 14.22 4.01 -16.78
C LEU A 44 13.48 2.68 -17.01
N LYS A 45 13.39 1.81 -16.00
CA LYS A 45 12.85 0.43 -16.11
C LYS A 45 13.60 -0.42 -17.15
N LEU A 46 14.90 -0.18 -17.30
CA LEU A 46 15.80 -0.90 -18.21
C LEU A 46 16.77 -1.84 -17.47
N CYS A 47 16.81 -1.76 -16.13
CA CYS A 47 17.63 -2.64 -15.29
C CYS A 47 16.86 -3.92 -14.96
N ASP A 48 17.24 -5.02 -15.61
CA ASP A 48 16.77 -6.36 -15.30
C ASP A 48 17.85 -7.20 -14.59
N ASP A 49 17.47 -8.40 -14.14
CA ASP A 49 18.36 -9.33 -13.44
C ASP A 49 19.62 -9.66 -14.24
N HIS A 50 19.51 -9.70 -15.59
CA HIS A 50 20.66 -9.91 -16.45
C HIS A 50 21.66 -8.76 -16.36
N MET A 51 21.20 -7.51 -16.45
CA MET A 51 22.06 -6.34 -16.29
C MET A 51 22.71 -6.29 -14.91
N LEU A 52 21.97 -6.58 -13.84
CA LEU A 52 22.53 -6.66 -12.48
C LEU A 52 23.59 -7.75 -12.36
N GLY A 53 23.36 -8.90 -13.00
CA GLY A 53 24.32 -10.01 -13.09
C GLY A 53 25.62 -9.61 -13.77
N MET A 54 25.56 -8.78 -14.83
CA MET A 54 26.75 -8.27 -15.52
C MET A 54 27.60 -7.36 -14.62
N TYR A 55 26.97 -6.50 -13.81
CA TYR A 55 27.68 -5.58 -12.92
C TYR A 55 28.16 -6.22 -11.60
N LYS A 56 27.68 -7.41 -11.27
CA LYS A 56 27.90 -8.08 -9.97
C LYS A 56 29.38 -8.18 -9.60
N SER A 57 30.20 -8.74 -10.47
CA SER A 57 31.63 -8.91 -10.22
C SER A 57 32.33 -7.57 -10.02
N GLN A 58 31.98 -6.56 -10.82
CA GLN A 58 32.57 -5.23 -10.71
C GLN A 58 32.20 -4.55 -9.38
N VAL A 59 30.93 -4.62 -8.98
CA VAL A 59 30.47 -4.09 -7.70
C VAL A 59 31.20 -4.75 -6.54
N ILE A 60 31.32 -6.08 -6.53
CA ILE A 60 32.03 -6.82 -5.48
C ILE A 60 33.51 -6.42 -5.43
N ASN A 61 34.17 -6.29 -6.58
CA ASN A 61 35.59 -5.96 -6.64
C ASN A 61 35.89 -4.51 -6.24
N THR A 62 34.91 -3.60 -6.38
CA THR A 62 35.12 -2.16 -6.16
C THR A 62 34.48 -1.61 -4.90
N MET A 63 33.56 -2.33 -4.24
CA MET A 63 32.83 -1.83 -3.07
C MET A 63 33.74 -1.44 -1.90
N GLY A 64 34.85 -2.14 -1.68
CA GLY A 64 35.83 -1.82 -0.64
C GLY A 64 36.61 -0.52 -0.89
N CYS A 65 36.54 0.04 -2.10
CA CYS A 65 37.14 1.32 -2.45
C CYS A 65 36.18 2.51 -2.25
N ALA A 66 34.94 2.27 -1.81
CA ALA A 66 33.95 3.32 -1.60
C ALA A 66 34.35 4.22 -0.42
N THR A 67 34.63 5.50 -0.70
CA THR A 67 34.95 6.53 0.30
C THR A 67 33.72 7.15 0.95
N GLN A 68 32.53 6.89 0.39
CA GLN A 68 31.26 7.38 0.89
C GLN A 68 30.26 6.22 0.93
N ALA A 69 29.36 6.24 1.91
CA ALA A 69 28.34 5.20 2.04
C ALA A 69 27.24 5.29 0.97
N TYR A 70 27.00 6.47 0.38
CA TYR A 70 25.86 6.69 -0.52
C TYR A 70 25.80 5.70 -1.71
N PRO A 71 26.88 5.46 -2.49
CA PRO A 71 26.85 4.49 -3.58
C PRO A 71 26.48 3.08 -3.11
N LEU A 72 27.00 2.66 -1.95
CA LEU A 72 26.72 1.34 -1.38
C LEU A 72 25.25 1.22 -0.94
N VAL A 73 24.67 2.26 -0.34
CA VAL A 73 23.24 2.27 0.05
C VAL A 73 22.33 2.13 -1.18
N VAL A 74 22.64 2.83 -2.27
CA VAL A 74 21.87 2.76 -3.53
C VAL A 74 21.98 1.37 -4.15
N LEU A 75 23.18 0.81 -4.22
CA LEU A 75 23.40 -0.54 -4.74
C LEU A 75 22.71 -1.60 -3.87
N LEU A 76 22.78 -1.47 -2.54
CA LEU A 76 22.09 -2.36 -1.61
C LEU A 76 20.59 -2.37 -1.88
N LYS A 77 19.99 -1.19 -2.09
CA LYS A 77 18.57 -1.07 -2.45
C LYS A 77 18.24 -1.76 -3.76
N LEU A 78 19.08 -1.60 -4.78
CA LEU A 78 18.87 -2.22 -6.09
C LEU A 78 18.94 -3.74 -5.98
N TYR A 79 20.07 -4.29 -5.52
CA TYR A 79 20.24 -5.74 -5.42
C TYR A 79 19.22 -6.40 -4.48
N SER A 80 18.83 -5.74 -3.37
CA SER A 80 17.78 -6.27 -2.48
C SER A 80 16.35 -6.18 -3.07
N ASN A 81 16.06 -5.21 -3.94
CA ASN A 81 14.76 -5.13 -4.62
C ASN A 81 14.61 -6.19 -5.71
N HIS A 82 15.72 -6.54 -6.37
CA HIS A 82 15.78 -7.53 -7.45
C HIS A 82 16.11 -8.95 -6.94
N GLY A 83 16.20 -9.15 -5.61
CA GLY A 83 16.35 -10.49 -5.01
C GLY A 83 17.75 -11.10 -5.08
N ASP A 84 18.81 -10.33 -5.39
CA ASP A 84 20.20 -10.83 -5.30
C ASP A 84 20.71 -10.72 -3.85
N GLY A 85 20.21 -11.62 -3.01
CA GLY A 85 20.57 -11.72 -1.59
C GLY A 85 22.09 -11.85 -1.33
N PRO A 86 22.88 -12.62 -2.12
CA PRO A 86 24.33 -12.68 -1.95
C PRO A 86 25.05 -11.33 -2.07
N VAL A 87 24.78 -10.54 -3.12
CA VAL A 87 25.45 -9.23 -3.30
C VAL A 87 24.96 -8.24 -2.26
N ALA A 88 23.65 -8.22 -2.00
CA ALA A 88 23.06 -7.34 -1.00
C ALA A 88 23.68 -7.57 0.39
N ARG A 89 23.99 -8.82 0.77
CA ARG A 89 24.69 -9.13 2.03
C ARG A 89 26.12 -8.60 2.08
N LEU A 90 26.89 -8.74 0.99
CA LEU A 90 28.25 -8.19 0.92
C LEU A 90 28.23 -6.66 1.05
N LEU A 91 27.30 -5.99 0.36
CA LEU A 91 27.10 -4.55 0.47
C LEU A 91 26.70 -4.14 1.89
N LEU A 92 25.84 -4.91 2.55
CA LEU A 92 25.43 -4.66 3.92
C LEU A 92 26.62 -4.75 4.90
N GLN A 93 27.46 -5.78 4.76
CA GLN A 93 28.67 -5.96 5.57
C GLN A 93 29.67 -4.81 5.38
N GLU A 94 29.79 -4.29 4.17
CA GLU A 94 30.64 -3.12 3.91
C GLU A 94 30.04 -1.84 4.53
N LEU A 95 28.73 -1.64 4.41
CA LEU A 95 28.03 -0.49 4.99
C LEU A 95 28.08 -0.45 6.51
N VAL A 96 28.06 -1.61 7.19
CA VAL A 96 28.19 -1.72 8.65
C VAL A 96 29.49 -1.08 9.15
N LYS A 97 30.56 -1.10 8.34
CA LYS A 97 31.85 -0.48 8.69
C LYS A 97 31.82 1.04 8.64
N GLN A 98 30.84 1.63 7.96
CA GLN A 98 30.73 3.06 7.67
C GLN A 98 29.43 3.67 8.23
N PHE A 99 28.84 3.08 9.28
CA PHE A 99 27.53 3.50 9.80
C PHE A 99 27.42 4.97 10.14
N ASP A 100 28.50 5.56 10.64
CA ASP A 100 28.48 6.95 11.07
C ASP A 100 28.28 7.92 9.89
N ASP A 101 28.77 7.54 8.71
CA ASP A 101 28.69 8.30 7.46
C ASP A 101 27.36 8.11 6.72
N ILE A 102 26.50 7.19 7.15
CA ILE A 102 25.20 6.95 6.53
C ILE A 102 24.20 8.02 6.97
N SER A 103 23.64 8.75 6.01
CA SER A 103 22.52 9.68 6.28
C SER A 103 21.33 8.98 6.98
N PRO A 104 20.52 9.68 7.78
CA PRO A 104 19.33 9.09 8.42
C PRO A 104 18.39 8.40 7.42
N GLN A 105 18.17 8.99 6.24
CA GLN A 105 17.39 8.41 5.17
C GLN A 105 18.04 7.16 4.57
N GLY A 106 19.38 7.17 4.46
CA GLY A 106 20.15 6.00 4.05
C GLY A 106 20.00 4.84 5.02
N LEU A 107 20.00 5.11 6.34
CA LEU A 107 19.78 4.07 7.36
C LEU A 107 18.42 3.40 7.22
N VAL A 108 17.37 4.13 6.86
CA VAL A 108 16.07 3.50 6.57
C VAL A 108 16.17 2.50 5.41
N VAL A 109 16.89 2.85 4.34
CA VAL A 109 17.10 1.95 3.21
C VAL A 109 17.88 0.70 3.64
N VAL A 110 18.93 0.89 4.44
CA VAL A 110 19.76 -0.21 4.98
C VAL A 110 18.94 -1.12 5.89
N ALA A 111 18.18 -0.57 6.83
CA ALA A 111 17.32 -1.33 7.73
C ALA A 111 16.26 -2.14 6.97
N LEU A 112 15.58 -1.52 6.00
CA LEU A 112 14.58 -2.21 5.18
C LEU A 112 15.19 -3.32 4.30
N ALA A 113 16.40 -3.11 3.78
CA ALA A 113 17.11 -4.14 3.03
C ALA A 113 17.53 -5.31 3.94
N ALA A 114 18.08 -5.03 5.12
CA ALA A 114 18.45 -6.04 6.10
C ALA A 114 17.24 -6.89 6.54
N LEU A 115 16.09 -6.26 6.80
CA LEU A 115 14.84 -6.95 7.14
C LEU A 115 14.33 -7.87 6.02
N ARG A 116 14.62 -7.55 4.75
CA ARG A 116 14.26 -8.43 3.61
C ARG A 116 15.19 -9.64 3.56
N LEU A 117 16.50 -9.40 3.68
CA LEU A 117 17.51 -10.47 3.66
C LEU A 117 17.32 -11.49 4.79
N GLN A 118 16.88 -11.03 5.97
CA GLN A 118 16.57 -11.92 7.09
C GLN A 118 15.46 -12.93 6.75
N ARG A 119 14.48 -12.57 5.90
CA ARG A 119 13.40 -13.51 5.51
C ARG A 119 13.91 -14.64 4.64
N GLU A 120 15.05 -14.46 3.99
CA GLU A 120 15.66 -15.45 3.10
C GLU A 120 16.54 -16.44 3.86
N THR A 121 17.03 -16.11 5.07
CA THR A 121 17.99 -16.96 5.80
C THR A 121 17.76 -17.00 7.31
N VAL A 122 17.71 -18.21 7.89
CA VAL A 122 17.34 -18.48 9.30
C VAL A 122 18.38 -17.98 10.33
N HIS A 123 19.61 -17.64 9.93
CA HIS A 123 20.73 -17.43 10.85
C HIS A 123 21.22 -15.97 10.99
N GLN A 124 20.44 -14.97 10.58
CA GLN A 124 20.94 -13.58 10.42
C GLN A 124 20.47 -12.54 11.44
N GLU A 125 19.90 -12.95 12.58
CA GLU A 125 19.50 -11.98 13.61
C GLU A 125 20.66 -11.10 14.13
N VAL A 126 21.89 -11.61 14.09
CA VAL A 126 23.08 -10.94 14.65
C VAL A 126 23.47 -9.67 13.88
N GLU A 127 23.26 -9.61 12.57
CA GLU A 127 23.61 -8.44 11.76
C GLU A 127 22.53 -7.34 11.79
N LEU A 128 21.28 -7.71 12.13
CA LEU A 128 20.16 -6.77 12.14
C LEU A 128 20.17 -5.85 13.35
N VAL A 129 20.49 -6.37 14.55
CA VAL A 129 20.43 -5.60 15.80
C VAL A 129 21.28 -4.32 15.77
N PRO A 130 22.56 -4.34 15.31
CA PRO A 130 23.36 -3.11 15.20
C PRO A 130 22.75 -2.07 14.25
N ILE A 131 22.15 -2.52 13.13
CA ILE A 131 21.48 -1.63 12.16
C ILE A 131 20.27 -0.98 12.81
N LEU A 132 19.42 -1.76 13.49
CA LEU A 132 18.23 -1.24 14.16
C LEU A 132 18.59 -0.27 15.28
N LEU A 133 19.64 -0.57 16.06
CA LEU A 133 20.13 0.31 17.12
C LEU A 133 20.70 1.63 16.57
N GLN A 134 21.44 1.58 15.46
CA GLN A 134 21.93 2.81 14.84
C GLN A 134 20.79 3.63 14.21
N THR A 135 19.78 2.94 13.67
CA THR A 135 18.56 3.56 13.13
C THR A 135 17.77 4.24 14.25
N SER A 136 17.61 3.61 15.42
CA SER A 136 16.86 4.16 16.56
C SER A 136 17.47 5.47 17.07
N LYS A 137 18.80 5.55 17.14
CA LYS A 137 19.53 6.76 17.56
C LYS A 137 19.30 7.98 16.68
N ARG A 138 18.92 7.79 15.40
CA ARG A 138 18.77 8.86 14.40
C ARG A 138 17.33 9.09 13.95
N LEU A 139 16.33 8.55 14.66
CA LEU A 139 14.91 8.72 14.28
C LEU A 139 14.47 10.19 14.25
N GLY A 140 14.97 11.00 15.20
CA GLY A 140 14.67 12.44 15.28
C GLY A 140 15.06 13.20 14.01
N ASP A 141 16.11 12.78 13.33
CA ASP A 141 16.66 13.43 12.13
C ASP A 141 16.04 12.94 10.82
N MET A 142 15.23 11.87 10.87
CA MET A 142 14.56 11.33 9.68
C MET A 142 13.39 12.21 9.26
N ASP A 143 13.21 12.34 7.94
CA ASP A 143 12.00 12.93 7.39
C ASP A 143 10.78 12.00 7.56
N LEU A 144 9.58 12.58 7.44
CA LEU A 144 8.32 11.85 7.60
C LEU A 144 8.15 10.70 6.60
N LYS A 145 8.68 10.81 5.38
CA LYS A 145 8.57 9.75 4.38
C LYS A 145 9.40 8.55 4.80
N SER A 146 10.62 8.76 5.26
CA SER A 146 11.50 7.75 5.79
C SER A 146 10.94 7.09 7.04
N LEU A 147 10.41 7.87 8.00
CA LEU A 147 9.76 7.32 9.20
C LEU A 147 8.56 6.42 8.86
N VAL A 148 7.68 6.87 7.95
CA VAL A 148 6.51 6.09 7.52
C VAL A 148 6.94 4.82 6.79
N GLN A 149 7.96 4.88 5.94
CA GLN A 149 8.51 3.71 5.25
C GLN A 149 9.12 2.71 6.24
N LEU A 150 9.89 3.19 7.20
CA LEU A 150 10.51 2.36 8.23
C LEU A 150 9.45 1.70 9.11
N TYR A 151 8.49 2.46 9.62
CA TYR A 151 7.35 1.96 10.40
C TYR A 151 6.59 0.88 9.65
N SER A 152 6.29 1.14 8.36
CA SER A 152 5.52 0.20 7.54
C SER A 152 6.32 -1.08 7.24
N GLY A 153 7.61 -0.97 6.98
CA GLY A 153 8.47 -2.11 6.70
C GLY A 153 8.70 -3.01 7.92
N LEU A 154 9.01 -2.41 9.08
CA LEU A 154 9.18 -3.12 10.35
C LEU A 154 7.88 -3.81 10.79
N SER A 155 6.73 -3.13 10.64
CA SER A 155 5.45 -3.74 11.00
C SER A 155 5.07 -4.95 10.15
N ARG A 156 5.70 -5.12 8.97
CA ARG A 156 5.50 -6.26 8.08
C ARG A 156 6.53 -7.37 8.27
N SER A 157 7.65 -7.14 8.97
CA SER A 157 8.60 -8.21 9.28
C SER A 157 8.04 -9.17 10.32
N THR A 158 8.61 -10.38 10.38
CA THR A 158 8.33 -11.33 11.45
C THR A 158 8.50 -10.66 12.80
N ARG A 159 7.65 -11.02 13.77
CA ARG A 159 7.63 -10.40 15.10
C ARG A 159 8.89 -10.78 15.86
N ASN A 160 9.84 -9.86 15.93
CA ASN A 160 11.02 -9.95 16.77
C ASN A 160 10.90 -8.87 17.85
N SER A 161 11.16 -9.17 19.12
CA SER A 161 10.99 -8.20 20.22
C SER A 161 11.77 -6.90 20.00
N SER A 162 12.95 -6.96 19.38
CA SER A 162 13.74 -5.78 19.02
C SER A 162 13.06 -4.86 18.00
N THR A 163 12.22 -5.41 17.11
CA THR A 163 11.46 -4.62 16.15
C THR A 163 10.26 -3.93 16.80
N ASP A 164 9.66 -4.54 17.84
CA ASP A 164 8.52 -3.97 18.54
C ASP A 164 8.91 -2.70 19.31
N GLY A 165 10.04 -2.72 20.03
CA GLY A 165 10.55 -1.51 20.71
C GLY A 165 10.85 -0.37 19.75
N LEU A 166 11.49 -0.67 18.61
CA LEU A 166 11.76 0.35 17.58
C LEU A 166 10.48 0.90 16.93
N LEU A 167 9.45 0.08 16.75
CA LEU A 167 8.16 0.53 16.23
C LEU A 167 7.50 1.55 17.16
N ASP A 168 7.65 1.37 18.46
CA ASP A 168 7.15 2.29 19.48
C ASP A 168 7.93 3.62 19.45
N ASP A 169 9.26 3.57 19.38
CA ASP A 169 10.09 4.78 19.23
C ASP A 169 9.72 5.57 17.96
N ILE A 170 9.50 4.86 16.83
CA ILE A 170 9.09 5.50 15.57
C ILE A 170 7.69 6.10 15.72
N ALA A 171 6.76 5.42 16.41
CA ALA A 171 5.42 5.92 16.65
C ALA A 171 5.46 7.25 17.43
N GLU A 172 6.29 7.34 18.46
CA GLU A 172 6.48 8.58 19.24
C GLU A 172 6.98 9.73 18.37
N VAL A 173 8.01 9.49 17.54
CA VAL A 173 8.53 10.52 16.63
C VAL A 173 7.50 10.92 15.56
N LEU A 174 6.71 9.97 15.05
CA LEU A 174 5.60 10.27 14.14
C LEU A 174 4.53 11.14 14.80
N ILE A 175 4.22 10.90 16.07
CA ILE A 175 3.28 11.73 16.85
C ILE A 175 3.81 13.15 17.02
N GLN A 176 5.11 13.31 17.30
CA GLN A 176 5.73 14.63 17.41
C GLN A 176 5.70 15.41 16.09
N LYS A 177 5.77 14.72 14.95
CA LYS A 177 5.76 15.30 13.61
C LYS A 177 4.39 15.19 12.92
N ILE A 178 3.32 14.93 13.67
CA ILE A 178 2.00 14.56 13.14
C ILE A 178 1.44 15.62 12.18
N ASP A 179 1.67 16.90 12.49
CA ASP A 179 1.19 18.04 11.72
C ASP A 179 1.71 18.08 10.27
N GLY A 180 2.88 17.48 10.02
CA GLY A 180 3.46 17.39 8.67
C GLY A 180 3.00 16.18 7.85
N LEU A 181 2.24 15.23 8.41
CA LEU A 181 1.84 14.02 7.69
C LEU A 181 0.87 14.35 6.55
N THR A 182 1.18 13.86 5.35
CA THR A 182 0.24 13.87 4.24
C THR A 182 -0.86 12.81 4.45
N LEU A 183 -2.01 12.98 3.78
CA LEU A 183 -3.11 12.00 3.83
C LEU A 183 -2.67 10.60 3.37
N GLN A 184 -1.82 10.54 2.35
CA GLN A 184 -1.27 9.27 1.87
C GLN A 184 -0.37 8.60 2.90
N GLN A 185 0.51 9.36 3.57
CA GLN A 185 1.35 8.83 4.64
C GLN A 185 0.51 8.34 5.83
N ALA A 186 -0.49 9.12 6.25
CA ALA A 186 -1.41 8.73 7.30
C ALA A 186 -2.17 7.44 6.95
N ALA A 187 -2.70 7.34 5.72
CA ALA A 187 -3.37 6.13 5.25
C ALA A 187 -2.44 4.90 5.28
N VAL A 188 -1.17 5.05 4.93
CA VAL A 188 -0.17 3.97 4.98
C VAL A 188 0.09 3.52 6.43
N VAL A 189 0.28 4.45 7.36
CA VAL A 189 0.50 4.14 8.77
C VAL A 189 -0.72 3.46 9.37
N LEU A 190 -1.92 4.05 9.23
CA LEU A 190 -3.17 3.49 9.73
C LEU A 190 -3.47 2.10 9.15
N SER A 191 -3.26 1.91 7.84
CA SER A 191 -3.42 0.60 7.20
C SER A 191 -2.46 -0.43 7.77
N THR A 192 -1.23 -0.01 8.07
CA THR A 192 -0.21 -0.90 8.63
C THR A 192 -0.57 -1.32 10.05
N VAL A 193 -1.04 -0.37 10.88
CA VAL A 193 -1.56 -0.69 12.22
C VAL A 193 -2.74 -1.66 12.13
N ALA A 194 -3.67 -1.44 11.21
CA ALA A 194 -4.83 -2.30 11.03
C ALA A 194 -4.46 -3.76 10.68
N ILE A 195 -3.45 -3.95 9.82
CA ILE A 195 -2.93 -5.27 9.48
C ILE A 195 -2.32 -5.94 10.70
N ARG A 196 -1.51 -5.21 11.47
CA ARG A 196 -0.84 -5.74 12.68
C ARG A 196 -1.86 -6.14 13.76
N TRP A 197 -2.93 -5.37 13.92
CA TRP A 197 -4.03 -5.70 14.85
C TRP A 197 -4.77 -6.97 14.43
N LYS A 198 -5.13 -7.13 13.16
CA LYS A 198 -5.80 -8.34 12.68
C LYS A 198 -4.93 -9.59 12.77
N GLY A 199 -3.63 -9.47 12.52
CA GLY A 199 -2.68 -10.57 12.70
C GLY A 199 -2.35 -10.89 14.18
N GLY A 200 -2.71 -10.01 15.12
CA GLY A 200 -2.50 -10.21 16.56
C GLY A 200 -3.74 -10.64 17.34
N SER A 201 -4.95 -10.31 16.85
CA SER A 201 -6.20 -10.53 17.57
C SER A 201 -6.82 -11.87 17.22
N HIS A 202 -6.40 -12.90 17.95
CA HIS A 202 -7.40 -13.77 18.55
C HIS A 202 -7.89 -13.08 19.84
N ASN A 203 -9.03 -12.40 19.75
CA ASN A 203 -9.92 -12.13 20.88
C ASN A 203 -9.56 -10.97 21.84
N THR A 204 -9.75 -9.71 21.45
CA THR A 204 -10.09 -8.62 22.40
C THR A 204 -11.05 -7.60 21.75
N ASN A 205 -12.23 -7.42 22.36
CA ASN A 205 -13.25 -6.44 21.94
C ASN A 205 -12.93 -5.04 22.48
N PHE A 206 -13.10 -4.02 21.64
CA PHE A 206 -12.84 -2.61 21.96
C PHE A 206 -14.11 -1.89 22.46
N VAL A 207 -13.94 -1.00 23.45
CA VAL A 207 -14.96 -0.06 23.94
C VAL A 207 -14.49 1.36 23.58
N THR A 208 -15.33 2.12 22.88
CA THR A 208 -15.10 3.53 22.55
C THR A 208 -15.70 4.42 23.65
N ASP A 209 -14.86 5.17 24.36
CA ASP A 209 -15.30 6.29 25.20
C ASP A 209 -15.29 7.59 24.37
N ASN A 210 -16.48 8.13 24.11
CA ASN A 210 -16.67 9.44 23.48
C ASN A 210 -17.17 10.43 24.54
N HIS A 211 -16.38 11.48 24.83
CA HIS A 211 -16.88 12.69 25.48
C HIS A 211 -16.57 13.92 24.64
N ALA A 212 -17.64 14.64 24.30
CA ALA A 212 -17.64 15.91 23.61
C ALA A 212 -17.31 17.05 24.58
N ASN A 213 -16.59 18.07 24.08
CA ASN A 213 -16.81 19.45 24.51
C ASN A 213 -16.40 20.44 23.42
N SER A 214 -17.29 21.40 23.22
CA SER A 214 -17.30 22.46 22.21
C SER A 214 -16.87 23.80 22.82
N SER A 215 -16.15 24.65 22.06
CA SER A 215 -16.45 26.10 21.89
C SER A 215 -15.39 26.86 21.04
N SER A 216 -15.89 27.60 20.03
CA SER A 216 -15.51 28.90 19.40
C SER A 216 -14.07 29.46 19.52
N THR A 217 -13.43 30.15 18.55
CA THR A 217 -13.89 31.26 17.66
C THR A 217 -12.80 31.61 16.60
N SER A 218 -13.21 32.20 15.46
CA SER A 218 -12.53 32.96 14.34
C SER A 218 -11.02 33.35 14.42
N THR A 219 -10.22 33.46 13.34
CA THR A 219 -10.33 34.47 12.25
C THR A 219 -9.30 34.22 11.10
N SER A 220 -9.66 34.67 9.89
CA SER A 220 -8.96 34.72 8.58
C SER A 220 -7.51 35.25 8.53
N THR A 221 -6.64 34.69 7.65
CA THR A 221 -5.95 35.45 6.57
C THR A 221 -5.22 34.54 5.56
N ASN A 222 -4.91 35.16 4.43
CA ASN A 222 -4.73 34.65 3.07
C ASN A 222 -3.24 34.43 2.70
N MET A 223 -2.97 33.60 1.67
CA MET A 223 -1.88 33.66 0.66
C MET A 223 -1.16 32.32 0.39
N GLY A 224 -0.91 32.06 -0.90
CA GLY A 224 0.30 31.35 -1.36
C GLY A 224 0.08 30.06 -2.13
N LYS A 225 -0.18 30.16 -3.45
CA LYS A 225 -0.15 29.02 -4.39
C LYS A 225 1.29 28.55 -4.62
N HIS A 226 1.58 27.28 -4.36
CA HIS A 226 2.71 26.58 -4.97
C HIS A 226 2.28 25.20 -5.47
N SER A 227 2.41 25.01 -6.77
CA SER A 227 2.20 23.79 -7.53
C SER A 227 3.35 22.80 -7.31
N ILE A 228 3.04 21.56 -6.92
CA ILE A 228 4.00 20.44 -6.87
C ILE A 228 3.48 19.31 -7.74
N SER A 229 4.33 18.89 -8.68
CA SER A 229 4.13 17.85 -9.67
C SER A 229 4.01 16.46 -9.01
N SER A 230 2.94 15.73 -9.34
CA SER A 230 2.71 14.36 -8.88
C SER A 230 3.33 13.34 -9.84
N SER A 231 4.32 12.59 -9.38
CA SER A 231 4.85 11.39 -10.05
C SER A 231 3.86 10.24 -9.98
N SER A 232 3.60 9.61 -11.12
CA SER A 232 2.65 8.51 -11.33
C SER A 232 3.05 7.23 -10.59
N THR A 233 2.30 6.85 -9.56
CA THR A 233 2.22 5.45 -9.08
C THR A 233 0.98 4.82 -9.72
N GLY A 234 1.15 3.70 -10.42
CA GLY A 234 0.10 3.03 -11.18
C GLY A 234 -1.16 2.72 -10.37
N ASN A 235 -2.31 2.81 -11.04
CA ASN A 235 -3.66 2.61 -10.52
C ASN A 235 -3.91 1.12 -10.15
N ASN A 236 -3.41 0.68 -9.00
CA ASN A 236 -3.79 -0.62 -8.45
C ASN A 236 -4.96 -0.47 -7.46
N PRO A 237 -6.07 -1.23 -7.62
CA PRO A 237 -7.22 -1.14 -6.73
C PRO A 237 -6.87 -1.58 -5.29
N ILE A 238 -7.46 -0.88 -4.31
CA ILE A 238 -7.19 -0.99 -2.86
C ILE A 238 -7.51 -2.40 -2.33
N ILE A 239 -8.41 -3.12 -3.00
CA ILE A 239 -9.12 -4.31 -2.53
C ILE A 239 -8.40 -5.63 -2.83
N ILE A 240 -7.44 -5.66 -3.76
CA ILE A 240 -6.78 -6.95 -4.12
C ILE A 240 -5.63 -7.32 -3.19
N GLY A 241 -4.96 -6.36 -2.55
CA GLY A 241 -4.00 -6.68 -1.48
C GLY A 241 -4.61 -7.43 -0.29
N GLU A 242 -5.94 -7.57 -0.21
CA GLU A 242 -6.67 -8.06 0.96
C GLU A 242 -7.16 -9.53 0.90
N MET A 243 -7.32 -10.16 -0.27
CA MET A 243 -7.82 -11.57 -0.30
C MET A 243 -6.74 -12.65 -0.38
N GLY A 244 -5.46 -12.28 -0.43
CA GLY A 244 -4.37 -13.26 -0.27
C GLY A 244 -4.22 -13.80 1.16
N ALA A 245 -4.99 -13.28 2.12
CA ALA A 245 -4.82 -13.56 3.56
C ALA A 245 -6.08 -14.01 4.30
N SER A 246 -7.21 -14.25 3.63
CA SER A 246 -8.42 -14.69 4.33
C SER A 246 -9.35 -15.49 3.41
N VAL A 247 -9.10 -16.81 3.36
CA VAL A 247 -10.09 -17.82 2.99
C VAL A 247 -9.99 -18.90 4.09
N ASP A 248 -10.54 -18.61 5.27
CA ASP A 248 -10.78 -19.62 6.29
C ASP A 248 -12.18 -20.19 6.07
N ILE A 249 -12.23 -21.39 5.49
CA ILE A 249 -13.45 -22.17 5.31
C ILE A 249 -13.81 -22.77 6.68
N HIS A 250 -14.86 -22.26 7.32
CA HIS A 250 -15.43 -22.88 8.50
C HIS A 250 -16.18 -24.17 8.10
N SER A 251 -15.58 -25.32 8.41
CA SER A 251 -16.32 -26.53 8.74
C SER A 251 -15.51 -27.37 9.72
N THR A 252 -15.99 -27.52 10.96
CA THR A 252 -16.21 -28.81 11.67
C THR A 252 -16.44 -28.57 13.16
N ILE A 253 -17.71 -28.78 13.55
CA ILE A 253 -18.23 -29.50 14.72
C ILE A 253 -17.40 -29.48 16.02
N ALA A 254 -18.00 -28.86 17.03
CA ALA A 254 -17.60 -28.90 18.43
C ALA A 254 -17.80 -30.28 19.08
N THR A 255 -16.81 -30.74 19.86
CA THR A 255 -17.03 -31.58 21.04
C THR A 255 -16.11 -31.14 22.19
N LYS A 256 -16.72 -30.89 23.35
CA LYS A 256 -16.10 -30.56 24.64
C LYS A 256 -15.45 -31.80 25.26
N THR A 257 -14.30 -31.63 25.94
CA THR A 257 -14.08 -31.84 27.40
C THR A 257 -12.62 -31.52 27.78
N GLY A 258 -12.38 -30.96 28.99
CA GLY A 258 -11.15 -30.25 29.45
C GLY A 258 -9.93 -31.11 29.83
N PRO A 259 -9.06 -30.77 30.83
CA PRO A 259 -9.02 -29.62 31.74
C PRO A 259 -7.69 -28.80 31.71
N ALA A 260 -7.66 -27.75 32.53
CA ALA A 260 -6.66 -26.68 32.63
C ALA A 260 -5.24 -27.10 33.05
N HIS A 261 -4.23 -26.51 32.42
CA HIS A 261 -2.88 -26.36 32.95
C HIS A 261 -2.31 -24.95 32.73
N SER A 262 -1.94 -24.34 33.86
CA SER A 262 -1.05 -23.20 34.13
C SER A 262 -0.63 -22.27 32.98
N ALA A 263 -1.16 -21.04 33.01
CA ALA A 263 -0.55 -19.88 32.41
C ALA A 263 0.53 -19.32 33.34
N THR A 264 1.80 -19.31 32.90
CA THR A 264 2.88 -18.57 33.56
C THR A 264 3.60 -17.66 32.56
N ASN A 265 3.49 -16.36 32.83
CA ASN A 265 4.46 -15.29 32.51
C ASN A 265 4.92 -15.10 31.06
N GLY A 266 3.97 -14.90 30.13
CA GLY A 266 4.26 -14.41 28.76
C GLY A 266 3.43 -13.20 28.29
N ASP A 267 2.35 -12.83 28.98
CA ASP A 267 1.34 -11.90 28.45
C ASP A 267 1.60 -10.41 28.71
N ARG A 268 2.60 -10.03 29.51
CA ARG A 268 2.80 -8.61 29.87
C ARG A 268 3.39 -7.77 28.72
N ASP A 269 4.25 -8.32 27.87
CA ASP A 269 4.91 -7.54 26.81
C ASP A 269 4.06 -7.32 25.56
N ILE A 270 3.08 -8.20 25.29
CA ILE A 270 2.19 -8.03 24.12
C ILE A 270 1.29 -6.80 24.32
N THR A 271 0.90 -6.48 25.55
CA THR A 271 -0.01 -5.36 25.84
C THR A 271 0.63 -3.98 25.62
N ALA A 272 1.94 -3.85 25.83
CA ALA A 272 2.66 -2.58 25.70
C ALA A 272 2.75 -2.10 24.24
N GLY A 273 3.14 -2.98 23.31
CA GLY A 273 3.24 -2.62 21.88
C GLY A 273 1.90 -2.27 21.21
N HIS A 274 0.77 -2.70 21.80
CA HIS A 274 -0.55 -2.30 21.34
C HIS A 274 -0.89 -0.87 21.80
N ALA A 275 -0.49 -0.47 23.02
CA ALA A 275 -0.80 0.84 23.58
C ALA A 275 -0.26 2.00 22.73
N ASN A 276 0.99 1.89 22.26
CA ASN A 276 1.61 2.91 21.42
C ASN A 276 0.98 2.96 20.01
N SER A 277 0.59 1.82 19.45
CA SER A 277 -0.15 1.76 18.19
C SER A 277 -1.53 2.45 18.32
N HIS A 278 -2.24 2.26 19.43
CA HIS A 278 -3.50 2.95 19.71
C HIS A 278 -3.31 4.47 19.85
N HIS A 279 -2.27 4.89 20.56
CA HIS A 279 -1.96 6.31 20.74
C HIS A 279 -1.63 6.98 19.40
N LEU A 280 -0.83 6.32 18.55
CA LEU A 280 -0.53 6.78 17.19
C LEU A 280 -1.79 6.90 16.32
N VAL A 281 -2.66 5.89 16.32
CA VAL A 281 -3.94 5.95 15.58
C VAL A 281 -4.78 7.15 16.03
N ARG A 282 -4.95 7.32 17.36
CA ARG A 282 -5.71 8.43 17.92
C ARG A 282 -5.10 9.79 17.55
N ALA A 283 -3.79 9.92 17.61
CA ALA A 283 -3.07 11.13 17.26
C ALA A 283 -3.25 11.47 15.77
N ILE A 284 -3.09 10.50 14.87
CA ILE A 284 -3.32 10.68 13.42
C ILE A 284 -4.75 11.11 13.15
N VAL A 285 -5.74 10.38 13.69
CA VAL A 285 -7.16 10.68 13.46
C VAL A 285 -7.50 12.09 13.92
N LYS A 286 -7.12 12.46 15.16
CA LYS A 286 -7.37 13.79 15.71
C LYS A 286 -6.68 14.89 14.89
N ALA A 287 -5.45 14.67 14.46
CA ALA A 287 -4.73 15.63 13.63
C ALA A 287 -5.40 15.84 12.27
N LEU A 288 -5.95 14.78 11.67
CA LEU A 288 -6.64 14.86 10.39
C LEU A 288 -8.05 15.46 10.50
N GLU A 289 -8.79 15.20 11.58
CA GLU A 289 -10.13 15.77 11.81
C GLU A 289 -10.13 17.30 11.89
N ASN A 290 -8.99 17.86 12.30
CA ASN A 290 -8.77 19.30 12.42
C ASN A 290 -8.28 19.95 11.11
N ARG A 291 -8.05 19.18 10.05
CA ARG A 291 -7.58 19.69 8.75
C ARG A 291 -8.69 19.74 7.74
N THR A 292 -8.61 20.73 6.84
CA THR A 292 -9.34 20.68 5.58
C THR A 292 -8.74 19.60 4.71
N LEU A 293 -9.55 18.62 4.32
CA LEU A 293 -9.11 17.53 3.46
C LEU A 293 -9.21 18.00 2.00
N SER A 294 -8.06 18.19 1.35
CA SER A 294 -7.99 18.47 -0.08
C SER A 294 -6.99 17.50 -0.70
N ALA A 295 -7.49 16.42 -1.30
CA ALA A 295 -6.66 15.39 -1.92
C ALA A 295 -7.37 14.73 -3.11
N LYS A 296 -6.60 13.95 -3.87
CA LYS A 296 -7.16 13.15 -4.96
C LYS A 296 -8.14 12.11 -4.37
N PRO A 297 -9.24 11.78 -5.06
CA PRO A 297 -10.24 10.82 -4.58
C PRO A 297 -9.62 9.49 -4.14
N GLN A 298 -8.68 8.99 -4.92
CA GLN A 298 -7.95 7.76 -4.62
C GLN A 298 -7.27 7.80 -3.24
N GLN A 299 -6.59 8.90 -2.89
CA GLN A 299 -5.93 9.04 -1.58
C GLN A 299 -6.94 9.07 -0.44
N MET A 300 -8.09 9.73 -0.65
CA MET A 300 -9.19 9.77 0.31
C MET A 300 -9.80 8.38 0.51
N LEU A 301 -9.99 7.61 -0.55
CA LEU A 301 -10.47 6.23 -0.48
C LEU A 301 -9.49 5.28 0.21
N TYR A 302 -8.18 5.47 0.02
CA TYR A 302 -7.16 4.75 0.80
C TYR A 302 -7.25 5.07 2.30
N LEU A 303 -7.41 6.34 2.65
CA LEU A 303 -7.60 6.74 4.04
C LEU A 303 -8.90 6.16 4.61
N LEU A 304 -10.01 6.25 3.88
CA LEU A 304 -11.30 5.68 4.28
C LEU A 304 -11.18 4.18 4.54
N SER A 305 -10.56 3.44 3.61
CA SER A 305 -10.31 2.00 3.79
C SER A 305 -9.49 1.71 5.06
N ALA A 306 -8.44 2.49 5.33
CA ALA A 306 -7.63 2.34 6.53
C ALA A 306 -8.43 2.56 7.83
N LEU A 307 -9.25 3.62 7.88
CA LEU A 307 -10.09 3.94 9.04
C LEU A 307 -11.14 2.85 9.29
N LEU A 308 -11.76 2.34 8.25
CA LEU A 308 -12.77 1.28 8.35
C LEU A 308 -12.18 -0.06 8.80
N ARG A 309 -10.93 -0.36 8.41
CA ARG A 309 -10.21 -1.54 8.90
C ARG A 309 -9.81 -1.45 10.37
N LEU A 310 -9.69 -0.23 10.90
CA LEU A 310 -9.48 0.06 12.32
C LEU A 310 -10.82 0.17 13.09
N GLU A 311 -11.94 -0.18 12.47
CA GLU A 311 -13.30 -0.12 13.05
C GLU A 311 -13.77 1.29 13.43
N LEU A 312 -13.15 2.34 12.86
CA LEU A 312 -13.46 3.75 13.14
C LEU A 312 -14.64 4.29 12.30
N LYS A 313 -15.62 3.44 11.96
CA LYS A 313 -16.72 3.75 11.03
C LYS A 313 -17.61 4.93 11.45
N GLN A 314 -17.67 5.22 12.76
CA GLN A 314 -18.44 6.34 13.34
C GLN A 314 -17.59 7.58 13.61
N SER A 315 -16.30 7.58 13.23
CA SER A 315 -15.45 8.76 13.44
C SER A 315 -15.93 9.93 12.59
N ARG A 316 -15.70 11.14 13.11
CA ARG A 316 -15.95 12.38 12.37
C ARG A 316 -15.10 12.41 11.09
N LEU A 317 -13.87 11.89 11.15
CA LEU A 317 -13.00 11.79 9.99
C LEU A 317 -13.59 10.94 8.86
N VAL A 318 -14.18 9.78 9.15
CA VAL A 318 -14.85 8.95 8.13
C VAL A 318 -15.98 9.73 7.45
N THR A 319 -16.74 10.49 8.23
CA THR A 319 -17.82 11.34 7.69
C THR A 319 -17.28 12.43 6.78
N GLN A 320 -16.23 13.14 7.21
CA GLN A 320 -15.57 14.17 6.39
C GLN A 320 -15.02 13.59 5.09
N VAL A 321 -14.27 12.48 5.16
CA VAL A 321 -13.67 11.83 3.99
C VAL A 321 -14.76 11.37 3.00
N ALA A 322 -15.84 10.76 3.49
CA ALA A 322 -16.94 10.32 2.64
C ALA A 322 -17.63 11.50 1.94
N GLN A 323 -17.88 12.59 2.66
CA GLN A 323 -18.49 13.81 2.11
C GLN A 323 -17.62 14.46 1.05
N GLU A 324 -16.31 14.57 1.27
CA GLU A 324 -15.37 15.14 0.29
C GLU A 324 -15.27 14.28 -0.98
N VAL A 325 -15.26 12.95 -0.85
CA VAL A 325 -15.31 12.04 -2.00
C VAL A 325 -16.61 12.23 -2.80
N MET A 326 -17.74 12.44 -2.12
CA MET A 326 -19.04 12.65 -2.77
C MET A 326 -19.17 14.00 -3.50
N GLN A 327 -18.34 14.98 -3.16
CA GLN A 327 -18.28 16.27 -3.87
C GLN A 327 -17.57 16.17 -5.22
N VAL A 328 -16.88 15.06 -5.49
CA VAL A 328 -16.18 14.84 -6.77
C VAL A 328 -17.21 14.43 -7.82
N GLU A 329 -17.39 15.29 -8.82
CA GLU A 329 -18.36 15.06 -9.91
C GLU A 329 -18.06 13.79 -10.68
N GLU A 330 -16.79 13.59 -11.03
CA GLU A 330 -16.30 12.49 -11.86
C GLU A 330 -15.25 11.64 -11.13
N LEU A 331 -15.72 10.53 -10.56
CA LEU A 331 -14.86 9.46 -10.07
C LEU A 331 -14.46 8.51 -11.21
N SER A 332 -13.21 8.04 -11.16
CA SER A 332 -12.74 6.98 -12.03
C SER A 332 -13.45 5.64 -11.75
N VAL A 333 -13.39 4.71 -12.70
CA VAL A 333 -14.00 3.38 -12.54
C VAL A 333 -13.48 2.68 -11.28
N SER A 334 -12.18 2.75 -11.05
CA SER A 334 -11.52 2.21 -9.87
C SER A 334 -11.99 2.87 -8.57
N ASP A 335 -12.15 4.20 -8.56
CA ASP A 335 -12.61 4.93 -7.38
C ASP A 335 -14.04 4.54 -7.00
N VAL A 336 -14.95 4.45 -7.98
CA VAL A 336 -16.33 4.00 -7.74
C VAL A 336 -16.34 2.54 -7.29
N ALA A 337 -15.58 1.65 -7.92
CA ALA A 337 -15.49 0.26 -7.50
C ALA A 337 -15.05 0.14 -6.03
N ASN A 338 -14.01 0.88 -5.64
CA ASN A 338 -13.56 0.91 -4.25
C ASN A 338 -14.65 1.46 -3.32
N LEU A 339 -15.30 2.57 -3.67
CA LEU A 339 -16.32 3.18 -2.82
C LEU A 339 -17.56 2.30 -2.66
N VAL A 340 -18.04 1.67 -3.73
CA VAL A 340 -19.18 0.73 -3.70
C VAL A 340 -18.88 -0.43 -2.76
N TYR A 341 -17.69 -1.03 -2.89
CA TYR A 341 -17.26 -2.11 -2.01
C TYR A 341 -17.15 -1.67 -0.55
N LEU A 342 -16.49 -0.53 -0.27
CA LEU A 342 -16.35 -0.01 1.09
C LEU A 342 -17.72 0.27 1.71
N THR A 343 -18.63 0.88 0.95
CA THR A 343 -19.99 1.20 1.39
C THR A 343 -20.78 -0.07 1.73
N GLY A 344 -20.71 -1.09 0.87
CA GLY A 344 -21.39 -2.36 1.09
C GLY A 344 -20.84 -3.16 2.27
N LYS A 345 -19.52 -3.32 2.33
CA LYS A 345 -18.86 -4.13 3.36
C LYS A 345 -18.97 -3.54 4.76
N TRP A 346 -18.87 -2.22 4.90
CA TRP A 346 -18.91 -1.55 6.21
C TRP A 346 -20.22 -0.82 6.52
N LYS A 347 -21.21 -0.86 5.61
CA LYS A 347 -22.51 -0.19 5.73
C LYS A 347 -22.36 1.30 6.02
N LEU A 348 -21.68 2.02 5.12
CA LEU A 348 -21.41 3.45 5.30
C LEU A 348 -22.66 4.30 5.08
N GLU A 349 -23.31 4.69 6.17
CA GLU A 349 -24.52 5.52 6.17
C GLU A 349 -24.28 6.92 5.59
N GLN A 350 -23.03 7.39 5.60
CA GLN A 350 -22.65 8.70 5.10
C GLN A 350 -22.68 8.79 3.57
N VAL A 351 -22.63 7.65 2.87
CA VAL A 351 -22.63 7.60 1.40
C VAL A 351 -24.05 7.37 0.91
N SER A 352 -24.62 8.37 0.22
CA SER A 352 -25.96 8.25 -0.36
C SER A 352 -26.01 7.16 -1.42
N THR A 353 -26.84 6.14 -1.21
CA THR A 353 -27.07 5.05 -2.19
C THR A 353 -27.56 5.57 -3.53
N LYS A 354 -28.43 6.59 -3.53
CA LYS A 354 -28.89 7.26 -4.75
C LYS A 354 -27.73 7.86 -5.54
N TRP A 355 -26.86 8.62 -4.88
CA TRP A 355 -25.69 9.21 -5.53
C TRP A 355 -24.73 8.14 -6.04
N LEU A 356 -24.50 7.08 -5.24
CA LEU A 356 -23.63 5.97 -5.61
C LEU A 356 -24.14 5.26 -6.88
N PHE A 357 -25.45 5.02 -6.99
CA PHE A 357 -26.05 4.41 -8.19
C PHE A 357 -25.94 5.29 -9.43
N VAL A 358 -25.99 6.62 -9.29
CA VAL A 358 -25.73 7.54 -10.42
C VAL A 358 -24.29 7.36 -10.93
N GLN A 359 -23.31 7.26 -10.03
CA GLN A 359 -21.91 7.03 -10.40
C GLN A 359 -21.71 5.67 -11.09
N VAL A 360 -22.35 4.61 -10.56
CA VAL A 360 -22.33 3.27 -11.16
C VAL A 360 -22.97 3.27 -12.54
N ASN A 361 -24.11 3.94 -12.71
CA ASN A 361 -24.79 4.03 -14.00
C ASN A 361 -23.91 4.69 -15.07
N ARG A 362 -23.23 5.80 -14.73
CA ARG A 362 -22.30 6.48 -15.64
C ARG A 362 -21.20 5.53 -16.12
N ILE A 363 -20.61 4.75 -15.20
CA ILE A 363 -19.56 3.78 -15.54
C ILE A 363 -20.10 2.69 -16.47
N LEU A 364 -21.31 2.20 -16.22
CA LEU A 364 -21.94 1.18 -17.08
C LEU A 364 -22.26 1.72 -18.47
N GLU A 365 -22.67 2.98 -18.60
CA GLU A 365 -22.86 3.64 -19.89
C GLU A 365 -21.53 3.83 -20.63
N GLN A 366 -20.48 4.24 -19.92
CA GLN A 366 -19.12 4.34 -20.48
C GLN A 366 -18.61 2.98 -20.96
N ALA A 367 -18.87 1.91 -20.20
CA ALA A 367 -18.48 0.55 -20.59
C ALA A 367 -19.28 0.04 -21.80
N ALA A 368 -20.57 0.35 -21.88
CA ALA A 368 -21.44 -0.04 -23.00
C ALA A 368 -21.05 0.66 -24.31
N ASN A 369 -20.56 1.90 -24.25
CA ASN A 369 -20.15 2.68 -25.43
C ASN A 369 -18.73 2.35 -25.92
N ARG A 370 -18.03 1.35 -25.34
CA ARG A 370 -16.71 0.90 -25.80
C ARG A 370 -16.84 -0.06 -26.99
N ASP A 371 -17.34 0.45 -28.11
CA ASP A 371 -17.42 -0.30 -29.37
C ASP A 371 -16.08 -0.32 -30.14
N ASP A 372 -14.99 0.23 -29.59
CA ASP A 372 -13.69 0.31 -30.28
C ASP A 372 -12.74 -0.84 -29.88
N PRO A 373 -12.54 -1.86 -30.74
CA PRO A 373 -11.63 -2.97 -30.49
C PRO A 373 -10.15 -2.56 -30.36
N GLN A 374 -9.77 -1.33 -30.73
CA GLN A 374 -8.39 -0.84 -30.55
C GLN A 374 -8.05 -0.38 -29.13
N HIS A 375 -9.03 -0.21 -28.23
CA HIS A 375 -8.80 0.14 -26.82
C HIS A 375 -8.77 -1.07 -25.86
N ASN A 376 -8.60 -2.28 -26.39
CA ASN A 376 -8.69 -3.56 -25.67
C ASN A 376 -7.59 -3.89 -24.64
N THR A 377 -6.58 -3.04 -24.44
CA THR A 377 -5.43 -3.39 -23.57
C THR A 377 -5.76 -3.41 -22.08
N ASP A 378 -6.89 -2.82 -21.65
CA ASP A 378 -7.22 -2.66 -20.23
C ASP A 378 -8.38 -3.54 -19.74
N ASN A 379 -8.85 -4.50 -20.53
CA ASN A 379 -10.02 -5.33 -20.20
C ASN A 379 -9.88 -6.10 -18.87
N GLY A 380 -8.67 -6.54 -18.52
CA GLY A 380 -8.43 -7.20 -17.24
C GLY A 380 -8.65 -6.27 -16.03
N SER A 381 -8.36 -4.97 -16.17
CA SER A 381 -8.64 -3.99 -15.12
C SER A 381 -10.15 -3.75 -14.96
N LEU A 382 -10.85 -3.61 -16.09
CA LEU A 382 -12.29 -3.37 -16.12
C LEU A 382 -13.09 -4.56 -15.58
N LEU A 383 -12.71 -5.79 -15.92
CA LEU A 383 -13.33 -7.02 -15.38
C LEU A 383 -13.33 -7.00 -13.85
N ARG A 384 -12.16 -6.71 -13.27
CA ARG A 384 -11.96 -6.65 -11.82
C ARG A 384 -12.78 -5.54 -11.17
N GLU A 385 -12.89 -4.39 -11.82
CA GLU A 385 -13.69 -3.26 -11.32
C GLU A 385 -15.18 -3.60 -11.35
N MET A 386 -15.67 -4.19 -12.45
CA MET A 386 -17.08 -4.63 -12.56
C MET A 386 -17.43 -5.72 -11.54
N ALA A 387 -16.53 -6.68 -11.34
CA ALA A 387 -16.67 -7.69 -10.30
C ALA A 387 -16.75 -7.07 -8.90
N THR A 388 -15.92 -6.05 -8.65
CA THR A 388 -15.91 -5.32 -7.38
C THR A 388 -17.18 -4.52 -7.15
N ILE A 389 -17.68 -3.82 -8.19
CA ILE A 389 -18.94 -3.08 -8.13
C ILE A 389 -20.10 -4.05 -7.89
N ALA A 390 -20.21 -5.12 -8.70
CA ALA A 390 -21.28 -6.11 -8.58
C ALA A 390 -21.33 -6.67 -7.16
N TYR A 391 -20.19 -7.15 -6.64
CA TYR A 391 -20.11 -7.70 -5.29
C TYR A 391 -20.42 -6.68 -4.20
N GLY A 392 -19.90 -5.46 -4.30
CA GLY A 392 -20.19 -4.41 -3.32
C GLY A 392 -21.69 -4.04 -3.27
N LEU A 393 -22.38 -4.06 -4.41
CA LEU A 393 -23.83 -3.88 -4.50
C LEU A 393 -24.61 -5.03 -3.85
N VAL A 394 -24.12 -6.27 -3.94
CA VAL A 394 -24.70 -7.42 -3.22
C VAL A 394 -24.66 -7.17 -1.71
N LEU A 395 -23.50 -6.75 -1.20
CA LEU A 395 -23.32 -6.46 0.23
C LEU A 395 -24.24 -5.32 0.69
N LEU A 396 -24.43 -4.28 -0.15
CA LEU A 396 -25.37 -3.20 0.10
C LEU A 396 -26.82 -3.72 0.20
N ASN A 397 -27.25 -4.56 -0.74
CA ASN A 397 -28.61 -5.10 -0.76
C ASN A 397 -28.89 -5.99 0.46
N GLN A 398 -27.92 -6.82 0.88
CA GLN A 398 -28.06 -7.67 2.07
C GLN A 398 -28.14 -6.87 3.38
N GLY A 399 -27.55 -5.68 3.42
CA GLY A 399 -27.47 -4.86 4.61
C GLY A 399 -28.69 -3.96 4.87
N SER A 400 -29.58 -3.81 3.89
CA SER A 400 -30.59 -2.76 3.87
C SER A 400 -31.97 -3.27 4.33
N GLY A 401 -32.56 -2.63 5.33
CA GLY A 401 -33.96 -2.87 5.71
C GLY A 401 -34.95 -2.46 4.59
N LYS A 402 -36.20 -2.92 4.69
CA LYS A 402 -37.28 -2.60 3.74
C LYS A 402 -37.37 -1.09 3.50
N GLY A 403 -36.98 -0.61 2.31
CA GLY A 403 -37.01 0.81 1.94
C GLY A 403 -35.81 1.34 1.16
N HIS A 404 -34.78 0.53 0.91
CA HIS A 404 -33.67 0.92 0.01
C HIS A 404 -33.99 0.69 -1.47
N LEU A 405 -33.33 1.48 -2.31
CA LEU A 405 -33.35 1.31 -3.77
C LEU A 405 -32.87 -0.10 -4.12
N ASP A 406 -33.62 -0.80 -4.94
CA ASP A 406 -33.26 -2.13 -5.42
C ASP A 406 -32.01 -2.03 -6.32
N GLY A 407 -30.88 -2.53 -5.83
CA GLY A 407 -29.62 -2.57 -6.56
C GLY A 407 -29.57 -3.65 -7.65
N THR A 408 -30.52 -4.58 -7.68
CA THR A 408 -30.53 -5.78 -8.55
C THR A 408 -30.31 -5.46 -10.04
N PRO A 409 -30.93 -4.42 -10.63
CA PRO A 409 -30.69 -4.06 -12.03
C PRO A 409 -29.24 -3.66 -12.31
N TYR A 410 -28.57 -2.99 -11.37
CA TYR A 410 -27.18 -2.58 -11.50
C TYR A 410 -26.22 -3.76 -11.35
N ILE A 411 -26.52 -4.69 -10.42
CA ILE A 411 -25.76 -5.94 -10.25
C ILE A 411 -25.80 -6.73 -11.56
N GLN A 412 -26.99 -6.93 -12.13
CA GLN A 412 -27.16 -7.67 -13.38
C GLN A 412 -26.37 -7.04 -14.54
N ARG A 413 -26.40 -5.70 -14.66
CA ARG A 413 -25.63 -5.00 -15.71
C ARG A 413 -24.13 -5.15 -15.53
N CYS A 414 -23.61 -5.05 -14.30
CA CYS A 414 -22.18 -5.29 -14.03
C CYS A 414 -21.77 -6.72 -14.37
N VAL A 415 -22.62 -7.71 -14.02
CA VAL A 415 -22.42 -9.12 -14.36
C VAL A 415 -22.37 -9.33 -15.87
N ASN A 416 -23.29 -8.73 -16.62
CA ASN A 416 -23.30 -8.85 -18.08
C ASN A 416 -22.00 -8.30 -18.70
N VAL A 417 -21.58 -7.09 -18.31
CA VAL A 417 -20.31 -6.49 -18.77
C VAL A 417 -19.12 -7.39 -18.42
N ALA A 418 -19.06 -7.92 -17.20
CA ALA A 418 -17.99 -8.82 -16.80
C ALA A 418 -17.99 -10.13 -17.61
N GLN A 419 -19.16 -10.71 -17.87
CA GLN A 419 -19.30 -11.94 -18.66
C GLN A 419 -18.90 -11.72 -20.13
N ASP A 420 -19.23 -10.56 -20.71
CA ASP A 420 -18.80 -10.20 -22.06
C ASP A 420 -17.28 -10.10 -22.15
N ILE A 421 -16.63 -9.46 -21.15
CA ILE A 421 -15.17 -9.39 -21.08
C ILE A 421 -14.55 -10.79 -20.96
N ILE A 422 -15.12 -11.64 -20.10
CA ILE A 422 -14.67 -13.03 -19.91
C ILE A 422 -14.72 -13.78 -21.25
N ASN A 423 -15.86 -13.72 -21.94
CA ASN A 423 -16.07 -14.42 -23.21
C ASN A 423 -15.10 -13.94 -24.31
N ASN A 424 -14.70 -12.66 -24.29
CA ASN A 424 -13.91 -12.04 -25.36
C ASN A 424 -12.39 -12.10 -25.14
N THR A 425 -11.91 -12.24 -23.90
CA THR A 425 -10.48 -12.07 -23.58
C THR A 425 -9.73 -13.36 -23.24
N GLY A 426 -10.41 -14.40 -22.75
CA GLY A 426 -9.78 -15.68 -22.42
C GLY A 426 -8.79 -15.65 -21.24
N ASN A 427 -8.50 -14.48 -20.66
CA ASN A 427 -7.59 -14.29 -19.53
C ASN A 427 -8.38 -13.84 -18.31
N TYR A 428 -8.25 -14.57 -17.22
CA TYR A 428 -9.17 -14.47 -16.09
C TYR A 428 -8.45 -14.20 -14.78
N ASP A 429 -8.89 -13.18 -14.05
CA ASP A 429 -8.61 -13.04 -12.63
C ASP A 429 -9.58 -13.98 -11.87
N PRO A 430 -9.10 -15.09 -11.26
CA PRO A 430 -9.97 -16.08 -10.61
C PRO A 430 -10.85 -15.48 -9.53
N LYS A 431 -10.33 -14.45 -8.83
CA LYS A 431 -11.06 -13.75 -7.78
C LYS A 431 -12.18 -12.87 -8.34
N ALA A 432 -11.95 -12.23 -9.49
CA ALA A 432 -13.01 -11.49 -10.16
C ALA A 432 -14.16 -12.43 -10.58
N ILE A 433 -13.82 -13.63 -11.08
CA ILE A 433 -14.82 -14.66 -11.40
C ILE A 433 -15.63 -15.06 -10.16
N GLU A 434 -14.97 -15.33 -9.04
CA GLU A 434 -15.66 -15.71 -7.80
C GLU A 434 -16.65 -14.63 -7.34
N MET A 435 -16.22 -13.36 -7.36
CA MET A 435 -17.06 -12.22 -6.99
C MET A 435 -18.29 -12.08 -7.92
N ILE A 436 -18.12 -12.31 -9.22
CA ILE A 436 -19.21 -12.34 -10.19
C ILE A 436 -20.16 -13.52 -9.91
N GLN A 437 -19.65 -14.70 -9.59
CA GLN A 437 -20.48 -15.86 -9.27
C GLN A 437 -21.31 -15.63 -8.01
N GLN A 438 -20.74 -14.99 -6.98
CA GLN A 438 -21.46 -14.60 -5.78
C GLN A 438 -22.56 -13.58 -6.10
N ALA A 439 -22.29 -12.63 -6.99
CA ALA A 439 -23.29 -11.68 -7.47
C ALA A 439 -24.43 -12.36 -8.25
N VAL A 440 -24.12 -13.26 -9.19
CA VAL A 440 -25.12 -14.05 -9.92
C VAL A 440 -26.02 -14.85 -8.98
N ASN A 441 -25.45 -15.48 -7.96
CA ASN A 441 -26.21 -16.28 -7.01
C ASN A 441 -27.15 -15.44 -6.13
N SER A 442 -26.86 -14.15 -5.94
CA SER A 442 -27.71 -13.25 -5.15
C SER A 442 -28.93 -12.69 -5.90
N ILE A 443 -28.92 -12.76 -7.23
CA ILE A 443 -30.02 -12.28 -8.08
C ILE A 443 -31.11 -13.36 -8.24
N LYS A 444 -30.75 -14.63 -8.07
CA LYS A 444 -31.64 -15.79 -8.11
C LYS A 444 -32.43 -15.92 -6.80
#